data_AF-A0A0W0WMR1-F1
#
_entry.id   AF-A0A0W0WMR1-F1
#
_cell.length_a   1.000
_cell.length_b   1.000
_cell.length_c   1.000
_cell.angle_alpha   90.00
_cell.angle_beta   90.00
_cell.angle_gamma   90.00
#
_symmetry.space_group_name_H-M   'P 1'
#
loop_
_entity.id
_entity.type
_entity.pdbx_description
1 polymer ?
#
loop_
_entity_poly.entity_id
_entity_poly.type
_entity_poly.pdbx_seq_one_letter_code
_entity_poly.pdbx_strand_id
1 'polypeptide(L)'
;MKQQGLIVNFQLVAIPSSHFRVKSSGLIAKSLEGSFIRVIEIMSSLKESWNCLESYQYTLKSFNENYRVKVTRSADLALCIVA
;
A
#
# COMPACT_ATOMS: atom_id res chain seq x y z
N MET A 1 19.27 -14.32 19.62
CA MET A 1 17.80 -14.23 19.47
C MET A 1 17.46 -14.58 18.03
N LYS A 2 16.66 -15.62 17.76
CA LYS A 2 16.20 -15.91 16.39
C LYS A 2 15.35 -14.73 15.92
N GLN A 3 15.69 -14.12 14.79
CA GLN A 3 14.79 -13.17 14.12
C GLN A 3 13.51 -13.93 13.77
N GLN A 4 12.42 -13.62 14.46
CA GLN A 4 11.10 -14.14 14.13
C GLN A 4 10.51 -13.20 13.09
N GLY A 5 10.26 -13.71 11.89
CA GLY A 5 9.51 -12.99 10.87
C GLY A 5 8.07 -12.79 11.33
N LEU A 6 7.50 -11.63 11.05
CA LEU A 6 6.10 -11.32 11.32
C LEU A 6 5.31 -11.43 10.01
N ILE A 7 4.30 -12.28 9.98
CA ILE A 7 3.33 -12.31 8.88
C ILE A 7 2.25 -11.27 9.19
N VAL A 8 1.98 -10.40 8.22
CA VAL A 8 0.98 -9.35 8.34
C VAL A 8 0.06 -9.42 7.12
N ASN A 9 -1.24 -9.40 7.36
CA ASN A 9 -2.24 -9.34 6.31
C ASN A 9 -2.67 -7.88 6.08
N PHE A 10 -2.74 -7.52 4.80
CA PHE A 10 -3.26 -6.24 4.35
C PHE A 10 -4.57 -6.45 3.60
N GLN A 11 -5.47 -5.48 3.72
CA GLN A 11 -6.64 -5.36 2.87
C GLN A 11 -6.50 -4.07 2.06
N LEU A 12 -6.64 -4.17 0.75
CA LEU A 12 -6.75 -3.03 -0.15
C LEU A 12 -8.18 -2.95 -0.69
N VAL A 13 -8.77 -1.77 -0.64
CA VAL A 13 -10.06 -1.48 -1.26
C VAL A 13 -9.85 -0.33 -2.24
N ALA A 14 -10.24 -0.52 -3.50
CA ALA A 14 -10.22 0.51 -4.53
C ALA A 14 -11.65 0.89 -4.90
N ILE A 15 -11.95 2.18 -4.91
CA ILE A 15 -13.26 2.73 -5.29
C ILE A 15 -13.03 3.78 -6.39
N PRO A 16 -13.78 3.76 -7.50
CA PRO A 16 -13.66 4.79 -8.52
C PRO A 16 -13.80 6.19 -7.92
N SER A 17 -12.93 7.11 -8.34
CA SER A 17 -12.85 8.47 -7.82
C SER A 17 -12.41 9.43 -8.92
N SER A 18 -12.88 10.68 -8.88
CA SER A 18 -12.40 11.74 -9.75
C SER A 18 -10.98 12.22 -9.43
N HIS A 19 -10.47 11.83 -8.25
CA HIS A 19 -9.14 12.22 -7.78
C HIS A 19 -8.43 11.02 -7.16
N PHE A 20 -7.15 10.85 -7.51
CA PHE A 20 -6.27 9.89 -6.88
C PHE A 20 -6.12 10.22 -5.39
N ARG A 21 -6.36 9.22 -4.54
CA ARG A 21 -6.18 9.37 -3.10
C ARG A 21 -5.89 8.03 -2.44
N VAL A 22 -4.95 8.01 -1.53
CA VAL A 22 -4.69 6.86 -0.65
C VAL A 22 -5.09 7.24 0.76
N LYS A 23 -5.78 6.32 1.44
CA LYS A 23 -6.05 6.37 2.88
C LYS A 23 -5.50 5.10 3.52
N SER A 24 -4.98 5.22 4.74
CA SER A 24 -4.49 4.07 5.49
C SER A 24 -5.14 3.93 6.87
N SER A 25 -5.35 2.68 7.31
CA SER A 25 -5.86 2.34 8.64
C SER A 25 -5.02 1.25 9.30
N GLY A 26 -4.66 1.46 10.57
CA GLY A 26 -3.68 0.64 11.28
C GLY A 26 -2.23 1.14 11.13
N LEU A 27 -1.39 0.88 12.14
CA LEU A 27 -0.04 1.46 12.22
C LEU A 27 0.88 1.01 11.09
N ILE A 28 0.80 -0.27 10.70
CA ILE A 28 1.63 -0.84 9.64
C ILE A 28 1.24 -0.25 8.28
N ALA A 29 -0.06 -0.20 7.97
CA ALA A 29 -0.54 0.41 6.74
C ALA A 29 -0.19 1.90 6.63
N LYS A 30 -0.28 2.65 7.74
CA LYS A 30 0.15 4.06 7.79
C LYS A 30 1.61 4.25 7.44
N SER A 31 2.48 3.38 7.94
CA SER A 31 3.91 3.42 7.58
C SER A 31 4.16 3.13 6.10
N LEU A 32 3.24 2.43 5.42
CA LEU A 32 3.35 2.03 4.02
C LEU A 32 2.62 2.96 3.04
N GLU A 33 1.86 3.94 3.52
CA GLU A 33 1.03 4.81 2.68
C GLU A 33 1.85 5.52 1.59
N GLY A 34 2.99 6.12 1.97
CA GLY A 34 3.86 6.81 1.01
C GLY A 34 4.51 5.86 -0.02
N SER A 35 4.89 4.65 0.40
CA SER A 35 5.38 3.62 -0.53
C SER A 35 4.29 3.22 -1.52
N PHE A 36 3.06 3.00 -1.04
CA PHE A 36 1.93 2.61 -1.90
C PHE A 36 1.57 3.70 -2.91
N ILE A 37 1.56 4.98 -2.49
CA ILE A 37 1.37 6.12 -3.38
C ILE A 37 2.38 6.06 -4.53
N ARG A 38 3.67 5.93 -4.19
CA ARG A 38 4.74 5.87 -5.18
C ARG A 38 4.61 4.67 -6.13
N VAL A 39 4.16 3.52 -5.63
CA VAL A 39 3.90 2.33 -6.46
C VAL A 39 2.82 2.63 -7.49
N ILE A 40 1.71 3.24 -7.09
CA ILE A 40 0.64 3.59 -8.04
C ILE A 40 1.13 4.59 -9.08
N GLU A 41 1.86 5.64 -8.68
CA GLU A 41 2.44 6.63 -9.60
C GLU A 41 3.44 6.00 -10.60
N ILE A 42 4.27 5.07 -10.13
CA ILE A 42 5.17 4.33 -11.02
C ILE A 42 4.35 3.47 -11.98
N MET A 43 3.43 2.66 -11.47
CA MET A 43 2.63 1.74 -12.29
C MET A 43 1.80 2.47 -13.32
N SER A 44 1.13 3.57 -12.95
CA SER A 44 0.36 4.39 -13.90
C SER A 44 1.25 4.87 -15.04
N SER A 45 2.48 5.32 -14.74
CA SER A 45 3.41 5.82 -15.76
C SER A 45 4.03 4.75 -16.68
N LEU A 46 3.98 3.47 -16.32
CA LEU A 46 4.67 2.41 -17.09
C LEU A 46 3.96 2.06 -18.41
N LYS A 47 2.63 2.14 -18.44
CA LYS A 47 1.81 1.80 -19.61
C LYS A 47 0.54 2.64 -19.62
N GLU A 48 0.14 3.12 -20.78
CA GLU A 48 -1.08 3.93 -20.94
C GLU A 48 -2.34 3.23 -20.40
N SER A 49 -2.46 1.92 -20.60
CA SER A 49 -3.57 1.12 -20.05
C SER A 49 -3.64 1.10 -18.50
N TRP A 50 -2.57 1.48 -17.81
CA TRP A 50 -2.48 1.52 -16.35
C TRP A 50 -2.68 2.94 -15.78
N ASN A 51 -2.82 3.97 -16.62
CA ASN A 51 -3.19 5.32 -16.19
C ASN A 51 -4.49 5.34 -15.38
N CYS A 52 -5.38 4.36 -15.61
CA CYS A 52 -6.63 4.21 -14.87
C CYS A 52 -6.43 4.03 -13.36
N LEU A 53 -5.23 3.60 -12.89
CA LEU A 53 -4.93 3.44 -11.47
C LEU A 53 -5.06 4.75 -10.70
N GLU A 54 -4.83 5.91 -11.33
CA GLU A 54 -5.01 7.22 -10.71
C GLU A 54 -6.48 7.68 -10.64
N SER A 55 -7.41 6.92 -11.25
CA SER A 55 -8.85 7.19 -11.21
C SER A 55 -9.56 6.50 -10.03
N TYR A 56 -8.81 6.11 -8.99
CA TYR A 56 -9.34 5.41 -7.82
C TYR A 56 -8.91 6.08 -6.52
N GLN A 57 -9.79 5.97 -5.52
CA GLN A 57 -9.44 6.13 -4.12
C GLN A 57 -9.13 4.75 -3.53
N TYR A 58 -7.93 4.60 -2.98
CA TYR A 58 -7.47 3.39 -2.31
C TYR A 58 -7.57 3.52 -0.80
N THR A 59 -7.97 2.45 -0.13
CA THR A 59 -7.93 2.32 1.32
C THR A 59 -7.11 1.08 1.69
N LEU A 60 -5.93 1.29 2.25
CA LEU A 60 -5.04 0.24 2.74
C LEU A 60 -5.26 0.02 4.24
N LYS A 61 -5.59 -1.19 4.66
CA LYS A 61 -5.83 -1.54 6.07
C LYS A 61 -4.87 -2.63 6.53
N SER A 62 -4.32 -2.46 7.73
CA SER A 62 -3.58 -3.50 8.45
C SER A 62 -4.30 -3.85 9.74
N PHE A 63 -4.52 -5.13 10.01
CA PHE A 63 -5.32 -5.59 11.15
C PHE A 63 -4.52 -5.82 12.45
N ASN A 64 -3.18 -5.81 12.37
CA ASN A 64 -2.31 -6.04 13.51
C ASN A 64 -1.84 -4.70 14.13
N GLU A 65 -2.70 -4.06 14.91
CA GLU A 65 -2.52 -2.69 15.42
C GLU A 65 -1.39 -2.53 16.46
N ASN A 66 -0.91 -3.63 17.06
CA ASN A 66 0.07 -3.58 18.15
C ASN A 66 1.53 -3.49 17.67
N TYR A 67 1.80 -3.62 16.37
CA TYR A 67 3.16 -3.61 15.85
C TYR A 67 3.48 -2.26 15.20
N ARG A 68 4.65 -1.71 15.55
CA ARG A 68 5.20 -0.52 14.90
C ARG A 68 6.27 -0.92 13.90
N VAL A 69 6.15 -0.40 12.68
CA VAL A 69 7.17 -0.59 11.64
C VAL A 69 8.23 0.48 11.79
N LYS A 70 9.50 0.07 11.92
CA LYS A 70 10.65 0.99 11.93
C LYS A 70 11.21 1.25 10.51
N VAL A 71 11.14 0.25 9.63
CA VAL A 71 11.62 0.31 8.25
C VAL A 71 10.70 -0.53 7.36
N THR A 72 10.30 0.01 6.22
CA THR A 72 9.29 -0.58 5.31
C THR A 72 9.87 -1.16 4.01
N ARG A 73 11.19 -1.04 3.77
CA ARG A 73 11.83 -1.36 2.48
C ARG A 73 11.54 -2.77 1.94
N SER A 74 11.29 -3.74 2.81
CA SER A 74 10.97 -5.12 2.40
C SER A 74 9.51 -5.31 1.95
N ALA A 75 8.62 -4.37 2.27
CA ALA A 75 7.20 -4.44 1.94
C ALA A 75 6.86 -3.78 0.60
N ASP A 76 7.75 -2.96 0.04
CA ASP A 76 7.50 -2.21 -1.20
C ASP A 76 7.17 -3.15 -2.38
N LEU A 77 7.86 -4.30 -2.49
CA LEU A 77 7.59 -5.30 -3.53
C LEU A 77 6.23 -5.98 -3.36
N ALA A 78 5.82 -6.24 -2.11
CA ALA A 78 4.53 -6.86 -1.82
C ALA A 78 3.37 -5.92 -2.17
N LEU A 79 3.57 -4.61 -2.00
CA LEU A 79 2.59 -3.59 -2.38
C LEU A 79 2.37 -3.56 -3.90
N CYS A 80 3.40 -3.78 -4.73
CA CYS A 80 3.26 -3.86 -6.19
C CYS A 80 2.39 -5.03 -6.68
N ILE A 81 2.31 -6.13 -5.91
CA ILE A 81 1.52 -7.32 -6.29
C ILE A 81 0.05 -7.15 -5.90
N VAL A 82 -0.21 -6.37 -4.85
CA VAL A 82 -1.54 -6.14 -4.29
C VAL A 82 -2.26 -4.95 -4.96
N ALA A 83 -1.49 -4.03 -5.57
CA ALA A 83 -1.98 -2.84 -6.27
C ALA A 83 -2.72 -3.15 -7.57
#